data_AF-A0A7M4DES8-F1
#
_entry.id   AF-A0A7M4DES8-F1
#
_cell.length_a   1.000
_cell.length_b   1.000
_cell.length_c   1.000
_cell.angle_alpha   90.00
_cell.angle_beta   90.00
_cell.angle_gamma   90.00
#
_symmetry.space_group_name_H-M   'P 1'
#
loop_
_entity.id
_entity.type
_entity.pdbx_description
1 polymer ?
#
loop_
_entity_poly.entity_id
_entity_poly.type
_entity_poly.pdbx_seq_one_letter_code
_entity_poly.pdbx_strand_id
1 'polypeptide(L)'
;MPGMELDAISDLTEQLGRSLLTAAKVEAGTQSWLRFDVEWSQAGTQHSGRAYLTDTGHAAPRPVRVPDAAVGALAALRAHMSAARKGTWLSAAASMTPPGSLDVSYNYDRRPYWNSTTGSMLDAPEEPPVPTDEKWLADLRRHPRERDLVPAWLTPDHVEGEEAARLRAALGTIGHPQRGVVLPGDDPNAALEGTIEVVRYGPRHYGVQIEDYGQHELLAEHFTERDACATVWGYLTAPVPQPLQIPTEELAQRAQAAQRSYTDLHARLMQAGPGGIITNLAAGVPYDRIGVLDGLYFYPWRTPWEQRSLPPAAAGEGAREIILMAMQPVEVQAEIVPPWFDQPGGGIRFHVEGKGRGVRDLVRAGVLRQVLPVN
;
A
#
# COMPACT_ATOMS: atom_id res chain seq x y z
N MET A 1 -19.42 31.57 -2.10
CA MET A 1 -20.01 30.47 -1.33
C MET A 1 -19.57 30.34 0.14
N PRO A 2 -18.48 30.98 0.64
CA PRO A 2 -18.14 30.90 2.09
C PRO A 2 -19.18 31.54 3.04
N GLY A 3 -19.91 32.57 2.58
CA GLY A 3 -20.91 33.27 3.42
C GLY A 3 -22.11 32.41 3.80
N MET A 4 -22.67 31.64 2.85
CA MET A 4 -23.83 30.77 3.10
C MET A 4 -23.53 29.64 4.09
N GLU A 5 -22.27 29.21 4.19
CA GLU A 5 -21.85 28.13 5.08
C GLU A 5 -21.67 28.63 6.53
N LEU A 6 -21.19 29.87 6.70
CA LEU A 6 -21.13 30.55 7.98
C LEU A 6 -22.54 30.87 8.53
N ASP A 7 -23.46 31.29 7.66
CA ASP A 7 -24.85 31.55 8.03
C ASP A 7 -25.54 30.27 8.54
N ALA A 8 -25.33 29.13 7.87
CA ALA A 8 -25.88 27.84 8.29
C ALA A 8 -25.33 27.38 9.65
N ILE A 9 -24.03 27.57 9.92
CA ILE A 9 -23.43 27.23 11.23
C ILE A 9 -24.00 28.13 12.33
N SER A 10 -24.20 29.42 12.04
CA SER A 10 -24.81 30.36 12.99
C SER A 10 -26.25 29.96 13.33
N ASP A 11 -27.08 29.70 12.30
CA ASP A 11 -28.48 29.30 12.45
C ASP A 11 -28.62 28.01 13.28
N LEU A 12 -27.77 27.02 13.03
CA LEU A 12 -27.77 25.77 13.76
C LEU A 12 -27.30 25.94 15.22
N THR A 13 -26.35 26.85 15.47
CA THR A 13 -25.90 27.19 16.82
C THR A 13 -27.00 27.90 17.61
N GLU A 14 -27.74 28.81 16.97
CA GLU A 14 -28.92 29.45 17.58
C GLU A 14 -30.06 28.46 17.82
N GLN A 15 -30.28 27.51 16.90
CA GLN A 15 -31.26 26.44 17.08
C GLN A 15 -30.90 25.55 18.28
N LEU A 16 -29.63 25.18 18.42
CA LEU A 16 -29.12 24.47 19.59
C LEU A 16 -29.41 25.27 20.86
N GLY A 17 -29.02 26.55 20.92
CA GLY A 17 -29.25 27.41 22.08
C GLY A 17 -30.72 27.52 22.48
N ARG A 18 -31.63 27.77 21.52
CA ARG A 18 -33.08 27.82 21.77
C ARG A 18 -33.62 26.50 22.32
N SER A 19 -33.15 25.38 21.78
CA SER A 19 -33.56 24.05 22.24
C SER A 19 -33.12 23.79 23.69
N LEU A 20 -31.87 24.13 24.04
CA LEU A 20 -31.36 23.94 25.40
C LEU A 20 -32.04 24.87 26.41
N LEU A 21 -32.25 26.13 26.06
CA LEU A 21 -32.96 27.09 26.90
C LEU A 21 -34.39 26.64 27.20
N THR A 22 -35.08 26.13 26.19
CA THR A 22 -36.45 25.60 26.35
C THR A 22 -36.45 24.39 27.29
N ALA A 23 -35.54 23.45 27.06
CA ALA A 23 -35.42 22.26 27.90
C ALA A 23 -35.06 22.60 29.34
N ALA A 24 -34.11 23.51 29.57
CA ALA A 24 -33.71 23.94 30.90
C ALA A 24 -34.89 24.53 31.71
N LYS A 25 -35.72 25.37 31.08
CA LYS A 25 -36.93 25.93 31.71
C LYS A 25 -37.98 24.87 32.00
N VAL A 26 -38.23 23.95 31.06
CA VAL A 26 -39.22 22.88 31.22
C VAL A 26 -38.80 21.92 32.34
N GLU A 27 -37.54 21.47 32.30
CA GLU A 27 -36.99 20.50 33.26
C GLU A 27 -36.89 21.08 34.67
N ALA A 28 -36.54 22.37 34.82
CA ALA A 28 -36.46 23.01 36.14
C ALA A 28 -37.84 23.27 36.78
N GLY A 29 -38.90 23.35 35.97
CA GLY A 29 -40.25 23.58 36.45
C GLY A 29 -40.38 24.90 37.23
N THR A 30 -40.64 24.80 38.53
CA THR A 30 -40.77 25.97 39.43
C THR A 30 -39.44 26.42 40.04
N GLN A 31 -38.37 25.65 39.86
CA GLN A 31 -37.04 25.98 40.37
C GLN A 31 -36.30 26.94 39.42
N SER A 32 -35.30 27.64 39.94
CA SER A 32 -34.39 28.42 39.09
C SER A 32 -33.31 27.51 38.54
N TRP A 33 -33.22 27.37 37.22
CA TRP A 33 -32.10 26.68 36.59
C TRP A 33 -30.85 27.57 36.61
N LEU A 34 -29.70 26.94 36.80
CA LEU A 34 -28.40 27.60 36.90
C LEU A 34 -27.50 27.26 35.71
N ARG A 35 -27.56 26.01 35.24
CA ARG A 35 -26.73 25.51 34.15
C ARG A 35 -27.36 24.27 33.49
N PHE A 36 -27.26 24.18 32.17
CA PHE A 36 -27.66 23.00 31.38
C PHE A 36 -26.50 22.59 30.49
N ASP A 37 -25.90 21.44 30.77
CA ASP A 37 -24.74 20.92 30.04
C ASP A 37 -25.17 19.76 29.13
N VAL A 38 -24.62 19.71 27.92
CA VAL A 38 -24.79 18.62 26.97
C VAL A 38 -23.43 18.16 26.50
N GLU A 39 -23.17 16.86 26.54
CA GLU A 39 -22.10 16.23 25.77
C GLU A 39 -22.72 15.36 24.67
N TRP A 40 -22.17 15.43 23.46
CA TRP A 40 -22.67 14.66 22.32
C TRP A 40 -21.51 14.18 21.44
N SER A 41 -21.64 12.98 20.88
CA SER A 41 -20.63 12.35 20.04
C SER A 41 -21.29 11.45 18.99
N GLN A 42 -20.67 11.36 17.80
CA GLN A 42 -21.12 10.50 16.72
C GLN A 42 -19.94 9.73 16.11
N ALA A 43 -20.13 8.42 15.93
CA ALA A 43 -19.20 7.53 15.26
C ALA A 43 -19.96 6.77 14.17
N GLY A 44 -19.66 7.07 12.91
CA GLY A 44 -20.38 6.49 11.79
C GLY A 44 -21.82 6.99 11.76
N THR A 45 -22.79 6.07 11.80
CA THR A 45 -24.24 6.42 11.80
C THR A 45 -24.85 6.45 13.20
N GLN A 46 -24.10 6.08 14.22
CA GLN A 46 -24.58 6.01 15.60
C GLN A 46 -24.09 7.24 16.36
N HIS A 47 -24.88 7.72 17.32
CA HIS A 47 -24.53 8.82 18.19
C HIS A 47 -24.89 8.49 19.64
N SER A 48 -24.26 9.20 20.58
CA SER A 48 -24.60 9.20 21.99
C SER A 48 -24.64 10.64 22.50
N GLY A 49 -25.56 10.92 23.41
CA GLY A 49 -25.72 12.23 24.02
C GLY A 49 -26.11 12.10 25.49
N ARG A 50 -25.56 12.98 26.33
CA ARG A 50 -25.86 13.08 27.76
C ARG A 50 -26.15 14.53 28.09
N ALA A 51 -27.15 14.79 28.94
CA ALA A 51 -27.44 16.13 29.42
C ALA A 51 -27.59 16.15 30.94
N TYR A 52 -27.15 17.24 31.55
CA TYR A 52 -27.23 17.46 32.99
C TYR A 52 -27.80 18.85 33.28
N LEU A 53 -28.74 18.91 34.23
CA LEU A 53 -29.32 20.16 34.71
C LEU A 53 -28.88 20.42 36.15
N THR A 54 -28.41 21.64 36.38
CA THR A 54 -28.18 22.19 37.73
C THR A 54 -29.26 23.23 37.99
N ASP A 55 -30.06 23.03 39.03
CA ASP A 55 -31.13 23.93 39.47
C ASP A 55 -31.07 24.16 40.98
N THR A 56 -31.83 25.13 41.50
CA THR A 56 -31.86 25.48 42.93
C THR A 56 -32.53 24.42 43.82
N GLY A 57 -33.22 23.46 43.23
CA GLY A 57 -33.96 22.43 43.96
C GLY A 57 -33.13 21.21 44.33
N HIS A 58 -31.94 21.04 43.72
CA HIS A 58 -31.11 19.86 43.87
C HIS A 58 -29.68 20.20 44.27
N ALA A 59 -29.09 19.37 45.14
CA ALA A 59 -27.72 19.57 45.64
C ALA A 59 -26.63 19.25 44.61
N ALA A 60 -26.95 18.48 43.55
CA ALA A 60 -26.01 18.07 42.52
C ALA A 60 -26.68 18.11 41.13
N PRO A 61 -25.88 18.22 40.04
CA PRO A 61 -26.40 18.12 38.68
C PRO A 61 -27.12 16.78 38.48
N ARG A 62 -28.30 16.83 37.88
CA ARG A 62 -29.11 15.63 37.61
C ARG A 62 -29.16 15.31 36.11
N PRO A 63 -29.17 14.03 35.72
CA PRO A 63 -29.32 13.65 34.33
C PRO A 63 -30.72 14.04 33.81
N VAL A 64 -30.75 14.58 32.61
CA VAL A 64 -31.98 14.89 31.86
C VAL A 64 -31.83 14.39 30.42
N ARG A 65 -32.95 14.30 29.68
CA ARG A 65 -32.91 13.87 28.29
C ARG A 65 -32.28 14.97 27.42
N VAL A 66 -31.40 14.60 26.49
CA VAL A 66 -30.95 15.53 25.44
C VAL A 66 -32.15 15.83 24.53
N PRO A 67 -32.50 17.12 24.30
CA PRO A 67 -33.63 17.45 23.44
C PRO A 67 -33.41 16.99 22.00
N ASP A 68 -34.44 16.44 21.35
CA ASP A 68 -34.33 15.91 19.97
C ASP A 68 -33.91 16.99 18.96
N ALA A 69 -34.37 18.23 19.14
CA ALA A 69 -33.95 19.36 18.31
C ALA A 69 -32.47 19.72 18.52
N ALA A 70 -31.93 19.55 19.72
CA ALA A 70 -30.51 19.73 19.99
C ALA A 70 -29.67 18.62 19.33
N VAL A 71 -30.13 17.36 19.40
CA VAL A 71 -29.49 16.23 18.68
C VAL A 71 -29.44 16.51 17.18
N GLY A 72 -30.55 16.96 16.58
CA GLY A 72 -30.61 17.33 15.17
C GLY A 72 -29.65 18.46 14.80
N ALA A 73 -29.62 19.52 15.62
CA ALA A 73 -28.71 20.65 15.41
C ALA A 73 -27.23 20.24 15.50
N LEU A 74 -26.86 19.41 16.47
CA LEU A 74 -25.49 18.91 16.64
C LEU A 74 -25.05 18.01 15.48
N ALA A 75 -25.92 17.11 15.02
CA ALA A 75 -25.63 16.28 13.85
C ALA A 75 -25.44 17.12 12.57
N ALA A 76 -26.28 18.14 12.36
CA ALA A 76 -26.16 19.07 11.24
C ALA A 76 -24.89 19.93 11.34
N LEU A 77 -24.57 20.47 12.52
CA LEU A 77 -23.32 21.20 12.77
C LEU A 77 -22.11 20.33 12.43
N ARG A 78 -22.11 19.07 12.85
CA ARG A 78 -21.01 18.13 12.55
C ARG A 78 -20.82 17.93 11.05
N ALA A 79 -21.91 17.82 10.30
CA ALA A 79 -21.87 17.66 8.86
C ALA A 79 -21.34 18.92 8.17
N HIS A 80 -21.85 20.10 8.53
CA HIS A 80 -21.42 21.38 7.95
C HIS A 80 -19.99 21.77 8.32
N MET A 81 -19.52 21.40 9.51
CA MET A 81 -18.15 21.68 9.96
C MET A 81 -17.12 20.65 9.46
N SER A 82 -17.53 19.69 8.63
CA SER A 82 -16.63 18.72 8.02
C SER A 82 -15.86 19.34 6.86
N ALA A 83 -14.55 19.54 7.02
CA ALA A 83 -13.69 20.09 5.97
C ALA A 83 -12.87 18.99 5.27
N ALA A 84 -12.64 19.14 3.96
CA ALA A 84 -12.01 18.11 3.10
C ALA A 84 -10.62 17.62 3.56
N ARG A 85 -9.92 18.37 4.41
CA ARG A 85 -8.57 18.02 4.92
C ARG A 85 -8.49 17.85 6.44
N LYS A 86 -9.37 18.52 7.19
CA LYS A 86 -9.40 18.45 8.66
C LYS A 86 -10.39 17.39 9.18
N GLY A 87 -11.29 16.90 8.32
CA GLY A 87 -12.45 16.12 8.71
C GLY A 87 -13.40 16.92 9.59
N THR A 88 -14.12 16.22 10.47
CA THR A 88 -15.05 16.82 11.45
C THR A 88 -14.66 16.45 12.88
N TRP A 89 -15.28 17.10 13.85
CA TRP A 89 -15.07 16.86 15.27
C TRP A 89 -15.67 15.52 15.75
N LEU A 90 -15.09 14.95 16.81
CA LEU A 90 -15.44 13.63 17.38
C LEU A 90 -16.54 13.72 18.44
N SER A 91 -16.55 14.82 19.17
CA SER A 91 -17.56 15.15 20.18
C SER A 91 -17.69 16.66 20.35
N ALA A 92 -18.82 17.10 20.86
CA ALA A 92 -19.09 18.47 21.22
C ALA A 92 -19.61 18.53 22.67
N ALA A 93 -19.23 19.58 23.39
CA ALA A 93 -19.80 19.92 24.68
C ALA A 93 -20.42 21.32 24.60
N ALA A 94 -21.67 21.43 25.02
CA ALA A 94 -22.42 22.68 25.04
C ALA A 94 -22.87 22.99 26.47
N SER A 95 -22.64 24.22 26.92
CA SER A 95 -23.07 24.69 28.24
C SER A 95 -23.94 25.93 28.11
N MET A 96 -25.13 25.88 28.70
CA MET A 96 -26.09 26.96 28.70
C MET A 96 -26.26 27.50 30.12
N THR A 97 -26.19 28.82 30.30
CA THR A 97 -26.45 29.52 31.57
C THR A 97 -27.48 30.64 31.41
N PRO A 98 -28.25 31.01 32.45
CA PRO A 98 -29.15 32.15 32.39
C PRO A 98 -28.43 33.47 32.06
N PRO A 99 -29.06 34.40 31.31
CA PRO A 99 -30.41 34.33 30.75
C PRO A 99 -30.51 33.58 29.40
N GLY A 100 -29.42 32.98 28.91
CA GLY A 100 -29.38 32.27 27.62
C GLY A 100 -27.99 32.23 26.97
N SER A 101 -26.92 32.39 27.74
CA SER A 101 -25.55 32.35 27.23
C SER A 101 -25.16 30.91 26.92
N LEU A 102 -24.79 30.66 25.66
CA LEU A 102 -24.34 29.35 25.17
C LEU A 102 -22.84 29.38 24.91
N ASP A 103 -22.11 28.43 25.50
CA ASP A 103 -20.75 28.08 25.13
C ASP A 103 -20.74 26.70 24.45
N VAL A 104 -20.05 26.58 23.32
CA VAL A 104 -19.92 25.30 22.59
C VAL A 104 -18.45 25.06 22.29
N SER A 105 -17.97 23.88 22.66
CA SER A 105 -16.62 23.41 22.38
C SER A 105 -16.65 22.12 21.56
N TYR A 106 -15.67 21.96 20.67
CA TYR A 106 -15.55 20.82 19.77
C TYR A 106 -14.23 20.12 20.02
N ASN A 107 -14.28 18.81 20.22
CA ASN A 107 -13.11 17.96 20.43
C ASN A 107 -12.77 17.22 19.14
N TYR A 108 -11.58 17.49 18.60
CA TYR A 108 -11.06 16.85 17.39
C TYR A 108 -10.08 15.70 17.69
N ASP A 109 -9.58 15.59 18.93
CA ASP A 109 -8.37 14.82 19.21
C ASP A 109 -8.56 13.73 20.26
N ARG A 110 -9.30 14.00 21.33
CA ARG A 110 -9.48 13.04 22.43
C ARG A 110 -10.55 12.00 22.06
N ARG A 111 -10.32 10.75 22.44
CA ARG A 111 -11.28 9.67 22.24
C ARG A 111 -12.53 9.86 23.11
N PRO A 112 -13.75 9.86 22.51
CA PRO A 112 -14.99 9.75 23.27
C PRO A 112 -15.33 8.28 23.61
N TYR A 113 -15.81 8.06 24.83
CA TYR A 113 -16.25 6.79 25.40
C TYR A 113 -17.72 6.94 25.85
N TRP A 114 -18.64 6.41 25.05
CA TRP A 114 -20.09 6.44 25.31
C TRP A 114 -20.49 5.57 26.51
N ASN A 115 -19.64 4.62 26.89
CA ASN A 115 -19.78 3.82 28.11
C ASN A 115 -19.00 4.39 29.31
N SER A 116 -18.52 5.64 29.24
CA SER A 116 -17.98 6.32 30.43
C SER A 116 -19.07 6.43 31.51
N THR A 117 -18.73 6.03 32.73
CA THR A 117 -19.59 6.15 33.92
C THR A 117 -19.35 7.46 34.69
N THR A 118 -18.38 8.28 34.25
CA THR A 118 -18.08 9.58 34.86
C THR A 118 -18.93 10.70 34.24
N GLY A 119 -18.77 11.91 34.78
CA GLY A 119 -19.39 13.12 34.24
C GLY A 119 -18.90 13.54 32.86
N SER A 120 -17.84 12.93 32.30
CA SER A 120 -17.36 13.23 30.94
C SER A 120 -17.21 12.02 30.04
N MET A 121 -17.61 12.16 28.78
CA MET A 121 -17.41 11.11 27.77
C MET A 121 -15.94 10.99 27.37
N LEU A 122 -15.05 11.87 27.87
CA LEU A 122 -13.63 11.82 27.53
C LEU A 122 -12.81 11.00 28.54
N ASP A 123 -13.44 10.53 29.61
CA ASP A 123 -12.81 9.66 30.59
C ASP A 123 -12.95 8.19 30.18
N ALA A 124 -11.83 7.46 30.21
CA ALA A 124 -11.80 6.07 29.78
C ALA A 124 -12.50 5.16 30.81
N PRO A 125 -13.38 4.25 30.38
CA PRO A 125 -13.96 3.23 31.24
C PRO A 125 -12.98 2.07 31.48
N GLU A 126 -13.27 1.23 32.47
CA GLU A 126 -12.56 -0.06 32.67
C GLU A 126 -12.96 -1.11 31.61
N GLU A 127 -14.20 -1.03 31.13
CA GLU A 127 -14.73 -1.92 30.10
C GLU A 127 -14.19 -1.57 28.69
N PRO A 128 -14.26 -2.50 27.72
CA PRO A 128 -13.90 -2.20 26.34
C PRO A 128 -14.60 -0.93 25.81
N PRO A 129 -13.90 -0.08 25.05
CA PRO A 129 -14.43 1.21 24.65
C PRO A 129 -15.61 1.06 23.70
N VAL A 130 -16.68 1.79 23.99
CA VAL A 130 -17.81 1.99 23.08
C VAL A 130 -17.82 3.47 22.68
N PRO A 131 -17.76 3.83 21.38
CA PRO A 131 -17.62 2.96 20.22
C PRO A 131 -16.25 2.29 20.13
N THR A 132 -16.20 1.17 19.39
CA THR A 132 -14.95 0.48 19.04
C THR A 132 -14.13 1.28 18.03
N ASP A 133 -12.85 0.95 17.91
CA ASP A 133 -11.91 1.57 16.96
C ASP A 133 -12.41 1.40 15.52
N GLU A 134 -12.99 0.25 15.20
CA GLU A 134 -13.59 -0.01 13.89
C GLU A 134 -14.71 0.99 13.54
N LYS A 135 -15.54 1.37 14.51
CA LYS A 135 -16.60 2.37 14.31
C LYS A 135 -16.01 3.76 14.08
N TRP A 136 -14.96 4.12 14.80
CA TRP A 136 -14.24 5.38 14.58
C TRP A 136 -13.50 5.39 13.24
N LEU A 137 -12.93 4.28 12.80
CA LEU A 137 -12.30 4.15 11.48
C LEU A 137 -13.34 4.26 10.35
N ALA A 138 -14.53 3.68 10.54
CA ALA A 138 -15.64 3.86 9.62
C ALA A 138 -16.11 5.32 9.55
N ASP A 139 -16.05 6.04 10.66
CA ASP A 139 -16.32 7.49 10.72
C ASP A 139 -15.24 8.31 9.98
N LEU A 140 -13.96 8.00 10.19
CA LEU A 140 -12.83 8.64 9.50
C LEU A 140 -12.92 8.46 7.98
N ARG A 141 -13.42 7.32 7.48
CA ARG A 141 -13.66 7.12 6.04
C ARG A 141 -14.75 8.06 5.48
N ARG A 142 -15.72 8.46 6.28
CA ARG A 142 -16.79 9.41 5.88
C ARG A 142 -16.38 10.87 6.01
N HIS A 143 -15.52 11.16 6.98
CA HIS A 143 -14.96 12.48 7.23
C HIS A 143 -13.42 12.41 7.20
N PRO A 144 -12.82 12.27 6.00
CA PRO A 144 -11.38 12.09 5.85
C PRO A 144 -10.60 13.23 6.48
N ARG A 145 -9.46 12.86 7.08
CA ARG A 145 -8.47 13.80 7.61
C ARG A 145 -7.15 13.57 6.91
N GLU A 146 -6.38 14.63 6.73
CA GLU A 146 -4.96 14.52 6.45
C GLU A 146 -4.27 13.74 7.56
N ARG A 147 -3.23 13.01 7.17
CA ARG A 147 -2.53 12.08 8.05
C ARG A 147 -2.09 12.71 9.37
N ASP A 148 -1.50 13.90 9.31
CA ASP A 148 -0.96 14.60 10.49
C ASP A 148 -2.06 15.14 11.42
N LEU A 149 -3.32 15.11 10.97
CA LEU A 149 -4.51 15.51 11.73
C LEU A 149 -5.35 14.31 12.23
N VAL A 150 -4.91 13.08 11.94
CA VAL A 150 -5.50 11.87 12.50
C VAL A 150 -4.92 11.67 13.91
N PRO A 151 -5.74 11.61 14.97
CA PRO A 151 -5.25 11.36 16.31
C PRO A 151 -4.55 10.01 16.41
N ALA A 152 -3.50 9.90 17.24
CA ALA A 152 -2.71 8.68 17.35
C ALA A 152 -3.56 7.42 17.67
N TRP A 153 -4.56 7.55 18.53
CA TRP A 153 -5.46 6.44 18.89
C TRP A 153 -6.40 6.00 17.75
N LEU A 154 -6.60 6.86 16.73
CA LEU A 154 -7.47 6.61 15.56
C LEU A 154 -6.64 6.35 14.30
N THR A 155 -5.32 6.33 14.41
CA THR A 155 -4.45 6.07 13.27
C THR A 155 -4.69 4.63 12.81
N PRO A 156 -5.12 4.40 11.56
CA PRO A 156 -5.29 3.04 11.06
C PRO A 156 -3.97 2.29 11.17
N ASP A 157 -4.01 1.03 11.58
CA ASP A 157 -2.82 0.16 11.61
C ASP A 157 -2.17 0.02 10.22
N HIS A 158 -2.98 0.20 9.16
CA HIS A 158 -2.56 0.11 7.78
C HIS A 158 -3.34 1.10 6.90
N VAL A 159 -2.61 1.87 6.08
CA VAL A 159 -3.12 2.70 5.00
C VAL A 159 -2.65 2.07 3.68
N GLU A 160 -3.59 1.82 2.77
CA GLU A 160 -3.29 1.28 1.45
C GLU A 160 -2.33 2.19 0.66
N GLY A 161 -1.35 1.58 -0.01
CA GLY A 161 -0.35 2.28 -0.82
C GLY A 161 0.80 2.89 0.00
N GLU A 162 0.69 2.94 1.33
CA GLU A 162 1.69 3.59 2.16
C GLU A 162 2.99 2.77 2.23
N GLU A 163 2.89 1.46 2.41
CA GLU A 163 4.08 0.61 2.49
C GLU A 163 4.72 0.44 1.11
N ALA A 164 3.91 0.46 0.05
CA ALA A 164 4.39 0.56 -1.33
C ALA A 164 5.20 1.85 -1.56
N ALA A 165 4.69 3.01 -1.15
CA ALA A 165 5.41 4.28 -1.29
C ALA A 165 6.73 4.30 -0.49
N ARG A 166 6.73 3.71 0.72
CA ARG A 166 7.96 3.54 1.52
C ARG A 166 8.98 2.64 0.83
N LEU A 167 8.54 1.50 0.30
CA LEU A 167 9.41 0.59 -0.46
C LEU A 167 10.00 1.29 -1.69
N ARG A 168 9.18 2.03 -2.45
CA ARG A 168 9.61 2.84 -3.61
C ARG A 168 10.73 3.81 -3.24
N ALA A 169 10.57 4.54 -2.14
CA ALA A 169 11.59 5.48 -1.65
C ALA A 169 12.88 4.77 -1.20
N ALA A 170 12.76 3.64 -0.50
CA ALA A 170 13.90 2.83 -0.06
C ALA A 170 14.70 2.27 -1.24
N LEU A 171 14.01 1.75 -2.27
CA LEU A 171 14.62 1.26 -3.51
C LEU A 171 15.35 2.37 -4.26
N GLY A 172 14.77 3.57 -4.31
CA GLY A 172 15.42 4.76 -4.89
C GLY A 172 16.72 5.13 -4.17
N THR A 173 16.76 4.99 -2.85
CA THR A 173 17.94 5.30 -2.02
C THR A 173 19.13 4.39 -2.34
N ILE A 174 18.88 3.12 -2.71
CA ILE A 174 19.93 2.16 -3.10
C ILE A 174 20.18 2.13 -4.62
N GLY A 175 19.53 3.02 -5.38
CA GLY A 175 19.71 3.12 -6.84
C GLY A 175 19.12 1.96 -7.64
N HIS A 176 18.13 1.24 -7.09
CA HIS A 176 17.43 0.20 -7.85
C HIS A 176 16.63 0.84 -9.01
N PRO A 177 16.62 0.26 -10.23
CA PRO A 177 15.84 0.80 -11.33
C PRO A 177 14.35 0.92 -10.96
N GLN A 178 13.78 2.10 -11.15
CA GLN A 178 12.37 2.37 -10.79
C GLN A 178 11.42 1.40 -11.50
N ARG A 179 11.64 1.18 -12.79
CA ARG A 179 10.81 0.28 -13.61
C ARG A 179 11.09 -1.21 -13.37
N GLY A 180 12.01 -1.55 -12.48
CA GLY A 180 12.32 -2.94 -12.10
C GLY A 180 11.45 -3.50 -10.98
N VAL A 181 10.59 -2.68 -10.39
CA VAL A 181 9.58 -3.09 -9.40
C VAL A 181 8.27 -2.38 -9.69
N VAL A 182 7.18 -3.15 -9.77
CA VAL A 182 5.81 -2.66 -9.91
C VAL A 182 5.08 -2.88 -8.58
N LEU A 183 4.51 -1.80 -8.03
CA LEU A 183 3.79 -1.80 -6.76
C LEU A 183 2.32 -1.44 -6.99
N PRO A 184 1.42 -1.69 -6.02
CA PRO A 184 0.03 -1.32 -6.14
C PRO A 184 -0.14 0.17 -6.49
N GLY A 185 -0.83 0.44 -7.60
CA GLY A 185 -1.09 1.79 -8.11
C GLY A 185 -0.13 2.28 -9.20
N ASP A 186 0.96 1.55 -9.48
CA ASP A 186 1.84 1.84 -10.63
C ASP A 186 1.21 1.40 -11.96
N ASP A 187 1.70 1.95 -13.07
CA ASP A 187 1.35 1.49 -14.42
C ASP A 187 2.12 0.20 -14.75
N PRO A 188 1.45 -0.96 -14.89
CA PRO A 188 2.12 -2.22 -15.20
C PRO A 188 2.78 -2.21 -16.59
N ASN A 189 2.30 -1.40 -17.54
CA ASN A 189 2.89 -1.33 -18.88
C ASN A 189 4.28 -0.67 -18.90
N ALA A 190 4.64 0.01 -17.80
CA ALA A 190 5.96 0.60 -17.64
C ALA A 190 7.00 -0.41 -17.14
N ALA A 191 6.65 -1.66 -16.82
CA ALA A 191 7.56 -2.67 -16.30
C ALA A 191 8.74 -2.96 -17.26
N LEU A 192 9.86 -3.38 -16.68
CA LEU A 192 10.98 -3.97 -17.42
C LEU A 192 10.87 -5.48 -17.43
N GLU A 193 11.52 -6.13 -18.39
CA GLU A 193 11.66 -7.59 -18.34
C GLU A 193 12.38 -8.04 -17.06
N GLY A 194 11.74 -8.95 -16.34
CA GLY A 194 12.19 -9.54 -15.09
C GLY A 194 11.73 -8.79 -13.85
N THR A 195 10.70 -7.97 -13.95
CA THR A 195 10.25 -7.11 -12.86
C THR A 195 9.73 -7.94 -11.68
N ILE A 196 9.96 -7.44 -10.46
CA ILE A 196 9.24 -7.92 -9.27
C ILE A 196 7.96 -7.12 -9.09
N GLU A 197 6.84 -7.82 -8.98
CA GLU A 197 5.52 -7.22 -8.80
C GLU A 197 4.95 -7.52 -7.41
N VAL A 198 4.39 -6.49 -6.77
CA VAL A 198 3.47 -6.67 -5.65
C VAL A 198 2.05 -6.52 -6.18
N VAL A 199 1.36 -7.64 -6.33
CA VAL A 199 0.01 -7.69 -6.88
C VAL A 199 -1.01 -7.80 -5.76
N ARG A 200 -2.08 -7.00 -5.81
CA ARG A 200 -3.20 -7.09 -4.88
C ARG A 200 -4.34 -7.90 -5.50
N TYR A 201 -4.57 -9.11 -5.01
CA TYR A 201 -5.70 -9.95 -5.43
C TYR A 201 -7.01 -9.61 -4.70
N GLY A 202 -6.91 -8.99 -3.52
CA GLY A 202 -8.08 -8.56 -2.76
C GLY A 202 -7.73 -7.64 -1.58
N PRO A 203 -8.71 -7.24 -0.75
CA PRO A 203 -8.50 -6.26 0.32
C PRO A 203 -7.37 -6.61 1.29
N ARG A 204 -7.13 -7.91 1.52
CA ARG A 204 -6.12 -8.46 2.43
C ARG A 204 -5.35 -9.62 1.80
N HIS A 205 -5.16 -9.63 0.49
CA HIS A 205 -4.45 -10.71 -0.19
C HIS A 205 -3.54 -10.13 -1.26
N TYR A 206 -2.24 -10.35 -1.07
CA TYR A 206 -1.16 -9.83 -1.89
C TYR A 206 -0.27 -10.98 -2.36
N GLY A 207 0.15 -10.93 -3.62
CA GLY A 207 1.20 -11.79 -4.18
C GLY A 207 2.47 -10.98 -4.41
N VAL A 208 3.62 -11.63 -4.24
CA VAL A 208 4.91 -11.16 -4.72
C VAL A 208 5.35 -12.11 -5.82
N GLN A 209 5.54 -11.61 -7.03
CA GLN A 209 5.85 -12.43 -8.20
C GLN A 209 6.91 -11.79 -9.09
N ILE A 210 7.60 -12.62 -9.89
CA ILE A 210 8.43 -12.18 -11.01
C ILE A 210 7.55 -12.15 -12.25
N GLU A 211 7.63 -11.10 -13.06
CA GLU A 211 7.12 -11.04 -14.43
C GLU A 211 8.29 -10.99 -15.42
N ASP A 212 8.27 -11.88 -16.42
CA ASP A 212 9.26 -11.89 -17.50
C ASP A 212 8.60 -12.55 -18.73
N TYR A 213 8.49 -11.81 -19.83
CA TYR A 213 7.89 -12.23 -21.10
C TYR A 213 6.44 -12.76 -20.96
N GLY A 214 5.63 -12.11 -20.12
CA GLY A 214 4.26 -12.52 -19.84
C GLY A 214 4.15 -13.81 -19.03
N GLN A 215 5.27 -14.40 -18.60
CA GLN A 215 5.28 -15.46 -17.60
C GLN A 215 5.36 -14.84 -16.21
N HIS A 216 4.72 -15.52 -15.25
CA HIS A 216 4.71 -15.09 -13.86
C HIS A 216 5.19 -16.23 -12.98
N GLU A 217 6.13 -15.94 -12.09
CA GLU A 217 6.57 -16.89 -11.05
C GLU A 217 6.27 -16.33 -9.67
N LEU A 218 5.40 -17.01 -8.93
CA LEU A 218 4.99 -16.58 -7.59
C LEU A 218 6.11 -16.88 -6.59
N LEU A 219 6.63 -15.84 -5.94
CA LEU A 219 7.64 -15.95 -4.89
C LEU A 219 7.01 -16.16 -3.51
N ALA A 220 5.94 -15.42 -3.21
CA ALA A 220 5.27 -15.50 -1.92
C ALA A 220 3.84 -14.92 -1.96
N GLU A 221 3.03 -15.31 -0.99
CA GLU A 221 1.71 -14.71 -0.72
C GLU A 221 1.68 -14.13 0.70
N HIS A 222 0.98 -13.00 0.84
CA HIS A 222 0.87 -12.27 2.09
C HIS A 222 -0.54 -11.71 2.29
N PHE A 223 -0.89 -11.42 3.55
CA PHE A 223 -2.20 -10.88 3.92
C PHE A 223 -2.17 -9.38 4.29
N THR A 224 -1.00 -8.75 4.15
CA THR A 224 -0.80 -7.31 4.36
C THR A 224 0.14 -6.76 3.29
N GLU A 225 -0.02 -5.49 2.91
CA GLU A 225 0.89 -4.81 1.99
C GLU A 225 2.30 -4.69 2.59
N ARG A 226 2.39 -4.49 3.92
CA ARG A 226 3.66 -4.40 4.65
C ARG A 226 4.50 -5.66 4.45
N ASP A 227 3.92 -6.84 4.66
CA ASP A 227 4.67 -8.09 4.57
C ASP A 227 5.09 -8.37 3.13
N ALA A 228 4.22 -8.09 2.16
CA ALA A 228 4.56 -8.20 0.73
C ALA A 228 5.74 -7.27 0.36
N CYS A 229 5.68 -6.00 0.77
CA CYS A 229 6.76 -5.04 0.53
C CYS A 229 8.06 -5.41 1.26
N ALA A 230 7.97 -5.94 2.49
CA ALA A 230 9.12 -6.43 3.24
C ALA A 230 9.79 -7.63 2.54
N THR A 231 9.01 -8.54 1.96
CA THR A 231 9.51 -9.66 1.15
C THR A 231 10.26 -9.15 -0.08
N VAL A 232 9.71 -8.18 -0.82
CA VAL A 232 10.40 -7.58 -1.98
C VAL A 232 11.71 -6.94 -1.56
N TRP A 233 11.71 -6.14 -0.50
CA TRP A 233 12.93 -5.54 0.04
C TRP A 233 13.97 -6.60 0.40
N GLY A 234 13.57 -7.62 1.17
CA GLY A 234 14.46 -8.73 1.57
C GLY A 234 15.01 -9.49 0.37
N TYR A 235 14.19 -9.76 -0.64
CA TYR A 235 14.60 -10.44 -1.86
C TYR A 235 15.64 -9.63 -2.66
N LEU A 236 15.38 -8.34 -2.90
CA LEU A 236 16.23 -7.50 -3.74
C LEU A 236 17.55 -7.10 -3.03
N THR A 237 17.53 -6.98 -1.71
CA THR A 237 18.70 -6.56 -0.91
C THR A 237 19.51 -7.71 -0.35
N ALA A 238 19.00 -8.95 -0.42
CA ALA A 238 19.77 -10.12 -0.04
C ALA A 238 21.10 -10.17 -0.84
N PRO A 239 22.24 -10.40 -0.15
CA PRO A 239 23.55 -10.30 -0.76
C PRO A 239 23.71 -11.32 -1.89
N VAL A 240 24.27 -10.86 -3.01
CA VAL A 240 24.69 -11.71 -4.12
C VAL A 240 26.21 -11.74 -4.21
N PRO A 241 26.83 -12.82 -4.72
CA PRO A 241 28.26 -12.87 -4.96
C PRO A 241 28.72 -11.69 -5.84
N GLN A 242 29.91 -11.15 -5.56
CA GLN A 242 30.48 -10.07 -6.37
C GLN A 242 30.61 -10.51 -7.84
N PRO A 243 30.38 -9.60 -8.81
CA PRO A 243 30.59 -9.93 -10.21
C PRO A 243 32.03 -10.37 -10.51
N LEU A 244 32.19 -11.30 -11.44
CA LEU A 244 33.48 -11.69 -11.98
C LEU A 244 33.97 -10.62 -12.96
N GLN A 245 35.23 -10.23 -12.86
CA GLN A 245 35.87 -9.40 -13.88
C GLN A 245 36.54 -10.32 -14.89
N ILE A 246 36.10 -10.28 -16.14
CA ILE A 246 36.60 -11.16 -17.20
C ILE A 246 36.92 -10.32 -18.44
N PRO A 247 38.11 -10.47 -19.07
CA PRO A 247 38.42 -9.76 -20.30
C PRO A 247 37.40 -10.04 -21.40
N THR A 248 37.02 -9.00 -22.15
CA THR A 248 36.05 -9.12 -23.24
C THR A 248 36.49 -10.15 -24.30
N GLU A 249 37.80 -10.25 -24.56
CA GLU A 249 38.35 -11.25 -25.47
C GLU A 249 38.15 -12.69 -24.94
N GLU A 250 38.33 -12.91 -23.65
CA GLU A 250 38.12 -14.23 -23.03
C GLU A 250 36.64 -14.64 -23.11
N LEU A 251 35.70 -13.69 -22.90
CA LEU A 251 34.28 -13.95 -23.11
C LEU A 251 33.98 -14.34 -24.56
N ALA A 252 34.57 -13.66 -25.54
CA ALA A 252 34.43 -13.98 -26.96
C ALA A 252 34.99 -15.36 -27.31
N GLN A 253 36.16 -15.72 -26.79
CA GLN A 253 36.75 -17.05 -26.98
C GLN A 253 35.85 -18.15 -26.40
N ARG A 254 35.31 -17.96 -25.19
CA ARG A 254 34.39 -18.92 -24.54
C ARG A 254 33.09 -19.09 -25.33
N ALA A 255 32.50 -17.99 -25.80
CA ALA A 255 31.30 -18.03 -26.63
C ALA A 255 31.55 -18.72 -27.98
N GLN A 256 32.67 -18.41 -28.64
CA GLN A 256 33.06 -19.06 -29.89
C GLN A 256 33.26 -20.57 -29.71
N ALA A 257 33.89 -20.99 -28.61
CA ALA A 257 34.07 -22.42 -28.30
C ALA A 257 32.73 -23.15 -28.10
N ALA A 258 31.71 -22.46 -27.57
CA ALA A 258 30.38 -23.00 -27.35
C ALA A 258 29.49 -23.03 -28.62
N GLN A 259 29.87 -22.34 -29.70
CA GLN A 259 29.03 -22.15 -30.89
C GLN A 259 28.54 -23.46 -31.51
N ARG A 260 29.41 -24.48 -31.60
CA ARG A 260 29.03 -25.79 -32.13
C ARG A 260 27.92 -26.44 -31.31
N SER A 261 28.05 -26.39 -29.97
CA SER A 261 27.04 -26.93 -29.05
C SER A 261 25.70 -26.19 -29.16
N TYR A 262 25.72 -24.87 -29.38
CA TYR A 262 24.49 -24.12 -29.64
C TYR A 262 23.85 -24.47 -30.98
N THR A 263 24.63 -24.65 -32.05
CA THR A 263 24.09 -25.12 -33.35
C THR A 263 23.40 -26.48 -33.20
N ASP A 264 24.05 -27.43 -32.49
CA ASP A 264 23.49 -28.76 -32.24
C ASP A 264 22.25 -28.70 -31.32
N LEU A 265 22.23 -27.80 -30.34
CA LEU A 265 21.06 -27.57 -29.49
C LEU A 265 19.90 -26.95 -30.30
N HIS A 266 20.18 -25.94 -31.12
CA HIS A 266 19.18 -25.30 -31.98
C HIS A 266 18.51 -26.33 -32.90
N ALA A 267 19.29 -27.18 -33.57
CA ALA A 267 18.75 -28.23 -34.44
C ALA A 267 17.85 -29.22 -33.69
N ARG A 268 18.21 -29.60 -32.46
CA ARG A 268 17.37 -30.46 -31.60
C ARG A 268 16.09 -29.76 -31.17
N LEU A 269 16.17 -28.48 -30.79
CA LEU A 269 15.00 -27.70 -30.39
C LEU A 269 13.99 -27.55 -31.53
N MET A 270 14.47 -27.31 -32.75
CA MET A 270 13.62 -27.25 -33.95
C MET A 270 12.90 -28.58 -34.22
N GLN A 271 13.45 -29.71 -33.78
CA GLN A 271 12.80 -31.03 -33.88
C GLN A 271 11.84 -31.33 -32.72
N ALA A 272 12.11 -30.79 -31.52
CA ALA A 272 11.30 -31.02 -30.32
C ALA A 272 9.99 -30.23 -30.30
N GLY A 273 9.93 -29.07 -30.98
CA GLY A 273 8.72 -28.26 -31.09
C GLY A 273 8.47 -27.32 -29.89
N PRO A 274 7.24 -26.81 -29.72
CA PRO A 274 6.93 -25.63 -28.89
C PRO A 274 6.99 -25.80 -27.35
N GLY A 275 7.54 -26.89 -26.83
CA GLY A 275 7.75 -27.10 -25.38
C GLY A 275 9.21 -27.05 -24.94
N GLY A 276 10.14 -26.81 -25.87
CA GLY A 276 11.57 -26.80 -25.55
C GLY A 276 12.12 -28.17 -25.12
N ILE A 277 13.32 -28.14 -24.53
CA ILE A 277 14.02 -29.32 -24.00
C ILE A 277 14.66 -28.94 -22.66
N ILE A 278 14.48 -29.79 -21.65
CA ILE A 278 15.26 -29.69 -20.40
C ILE A 278 16.73 -30.03 -20.68
N THR A 279 17.62 -29.12 -20.33
CA THR A 279 19.05 -29.27 -20.53
C THR A 279 19.84 -28.61 -19.40
N ASN A 280 21.16 -28.73 -19.44
CA ASN A 280 22.03 -28.05 -18.50
C ASN A 280 22.82 -26.94 -19.20
N LEU A 281 22.93 -25.78 -18.56
CA LEU A 281 23.90 -24.77 -18.95
C LEU A 281 25.32 -25.34 -18.86
N ALA A 282 26.16 -24.97 -19.81
CA ALA A 282 27.55 -25.37 -19.81
C ALA A 282 28.35 -24.44 -18.87
N ALA A 283 29.08 -25.03 -17.92
CA ALA A 283 29.93 -24.27 -17.03
C ALA A 283 31.02 -23.51 -17.81
N GLY A 284 31.29 -22.26 -17.42
CA GLY A 284 32.27 -21.39 -18.04
C GLY A 284 31.83 -20.75 -19.36
N VAL A 285 30.58 -20.95 -19.78
CA VAL A 285 30.00 -20.31 -20.97
C VAL A 285 29.26 -19.03 -20.58
N PRO A 286 29.44 -17.93 -21.34
CA PRO A 286 28.73 -16.69 -21.07
C PRO A 286 27.30 -16.70 -21.63
N TYR A 287 26.40 -16.10 -20.87
CA TYR A 287 24.99 -15.87 -21.17
C TYR A 287 24.67 -14.39 -20.91
N ASP A 288 23.54 -13.90 -21.40
CA ASP A 288 23.05 -12.56 -21.06
C ASP A 288 21.53 -12.46 -20.98
N ARG A 289 21.05 -11.38 -20.38
CA ARG A 289 19.66 -10.92 -20.51
C ARG A 289 19.61 -9.40 -20.58
N ILE A 290 18.53 -8.87 -21.11
CA ILE A 290 18.26 -7.43 -21.16
C ILE A 290 17.03 -7.16 -20.30
N GLY A 291 17.17 -6.31 -19.28
CA GLY A 291 16.11 -6.01 -18.32
C GLY A 291 16.69 -5.78 -16.92
N VAL A 292 16.03 -6.33 -15.90
CA VAL A 292 16.58 -6.42 -14.53
C VAL A 292 17.07 -7.83 -14.20
N LEU A 293 17.78 -8.03 -13.09
CA LEU A 293 18.40 -9.32 -12.76
C LEU A 293 17.39 -10.43 -12.44
N ASP A 294 16.19 -10.05 -12.05
CA ASP A 294 15.24 -10.90 -11.33
C ASP A 294 14.41 -11.84 -12.21
N GLY A 295 14.47 -11.67 -13.53
CA GLY A 295 13.62 -12.43 -14.45
C GLY A 295 13.92 -13.93 -14.54
N LEU A 296 13.21 -14.58 -15.45
CA LEU A 296 13.14 -16.02 -15.65
C LEU A 296 13.91 -16.48 -16.88
N TYR A 297 14.13 -15.59 -17.84
CA TYR A 297 14.76 -15.90 -19.12
C TYR A 297 16.15 -15.27 -19.28
N PHE A 298 17.01 -15.95 -20.02
CA PHE A 298 18.29 -15.44 -20.50
C PHE A 298 18.71 -16.18 -21.77
N TYR A 299 19.73 -15.68 -22.46
CA TYR A 299 20.11 -16.07 -23.81
C TYR A 299 21.60 -16.44 -23.85
N PRO A 300 22.05 -17.21 -24.86
CA PRO A 300 23.47 -17.23 -25.23
C PRO A 300 24.01 -15.80 -25.37
N TRP A 301 25.21 -15.55 -24.86
CA TRP A 301 25.78 -14.20 -24.89
C TRP A 301 25.88 -13.66 -26.32
N ARG A 302 25.49 -12.40 -26.49
CA ARG A 302 25.42 -11.67 -27.77
C ARG A 302 24.45 -12.28 -28.79
N THR A 303 23.39 -12.94 -28.33
CA THR A 303 22.25 -13.24 -29.23
C THR A 303 21.76 -11.93 -29.86
N PRO A 304 21.59 -11.85 -31.20
CA PRO A 304 21.12 -10.64 -31.88
C PRO A 304 19.75 -10.17 -31.37
N TRP A 305 19.51 -8.85 -31.39
CA TRP A 305 18.28 -8.25 -30.86
C TRP A 305 17.02 -8.88 -31.48
N GLU A 306 16.97 -8.99 -32.80
CA GLU A 306 15.83 -9.50 -33.56
C GLU A 306 15.56 -10.99 -33.29
N GLN A 307 16.57 -11.73 -32.82
CA GLN A 307 16.45 -13.14 -32.46
C GLN A 307 15.90 -13.36 -31.05
N ARG A 308 15.83 -12.30 -30.24
CA ARG A 308 15.34 -12.35 -28.86
C ARG A 308 13.85 -12.05 -28.73
N SER A 309 13.25 -11.41 -29.75
CA SER A 309 11.86 -10.95 -29.74
C SER A 309 11.51 -10.21 -28.45
N LEU A 310 12.33 -9.20 -28.12
CA LEU A 310 12.16 -8.38 -26.91
C LEU A 310 11.05 -7.34 -27.11
N PRO A 311 10.27 -7.00 -26.06
CA PRO A 311 9.33 -5.89 -26.17
C PRO A 311 10.06 -4.55 -26.33
N PRO A 312 9.36 -3.51 -26.80
CA PRO A 312 9.90 -2.14 -26.83
C PRO A 312 10.44 -1.66 -25.48
N ALA A 313 9.84 -2.10 -24.36
CA ALA A 313 10.26 -1.74 -23.01
C ALA A 313 11.72 -2.13 -22.69
N ALA A 314 12.24 -3.18 -23.32
CA ALA A 314 13.62 -3.65 -23.14
C ALA A 314 14.68 -2.70 -23.74
N ALA A 315 14.27 -1.78 -24.62
CA ALA A 315 15.13 -0.70 -25.14
C ALA A 315 14.95 0.62 -24.35
N GLY A 316 14.06 0.64 -23.37
CA GLY A 316 13.74 1.84 -22.59
C GLY A 316 14.71 2.10 -21.44
N GLU A 317 14.56 3.27 -20.82
CA GLU A 317 15.36 3.67 -19.66
C GLU A 317 15.25 2.65 -18.51
N GLY A 318 16.40 2.33 -17.91
CA GLY A 318 16.51 1.40 -16.78
C GLY A 318 16.78 -0.05 -17.17
N ALA A 319 16.50 -0.46 -18.42
CA ALA A 319 16.90 -1.78 -18.91
C ALA A 319 18.43 -1.87 -19.02
N ARG A 320 19.01 -3.00 -18.58
CA ARG A 320 20.45 -3.24 -18.64
C ARG A 320 20.74 -4.59 -19.28
N GLU A 321 21.82 -4.66 -20.05
CA GLU A 321 22.44 -5.93 -20.39
C GLU A 321 23.15 -6.48 -19.14
N ILE A 322 22.76 -7.67 -18.72
CA ILE A 322 23.32 -8.38 -17.58
C ILE A 322 24.00 -9.62 -18.11
N ILE A 323 25.33 -9.67 -18.00
CA ILE A 323 26.13 -10.81 -18.44
C ILE A 323 26.28 -11.78 -17.27
N LEU A 324 26.06 -13.06 -17.55
CA LEU A 324 26.07 -14.15 -16.61
C LEU A 324 27.05 -15.23 -17.07
N MET A 325 27.66 -15.91 -16.13
CA MET A 325 28.45 -17.12 -16.40
C MET A 325 27.98 -18.24 -15.49
N ALA A 326 27.71 -19.40 -16.08
CA ALA A 326 27.43 -20.60 -15.30
C ALA A 326 28.72 -21.10 -14.65
N MET A 327 28.72 -21.26 -13.34
CA MET A 327 29.87 -21.78 -12.58
C MET A 327 29.85 -23.30 -12.49
N GLN A 328 28.66 -23.88 -12.61
CA GLN A 328 28.37 -25.30 -12.57
C GLN A 328 27.24 -25.59 -13.57
N PRO A 329 27.01 -26.84 -13.98
CA PRO A 329 25.81 -27.21 -14.72
C PRO A 329 24.54 -26.77 -13.98
N VAL A 330 23.65 -26.05 -14.66
CA VAL A 330 22.36 -25.60 -14.13
C VAL A 330 21.26 -26.12 -15.03
N GLU A 331 20.31 -26.85 -14.47
CA GLU A 331 19.13 -27.33 -15.21
C GLU A 331 18.23 -26.16 -15.61
N VAL A 332 17.87 -26.13 -16.88
CA VAL A 332 17.08 -25.07 -17.53
C VAL A 332 16.21 -25.68 -18.61
N GLN A 333 15.11 -25.03 -18.95
CA GLN A 333 14.37 -25.33 -20.17
C GLN A 333 14.90 -24.45 -21.31
N ALA A 334 15.46 -25.08 -22.34
CA ALA A 334 15.89 -24.39 -23.56
C ALA A 334 14.76 -24.38 -24.60
N GLU A 335 14.57 -23.26 -25.29
CA GLU A 335 13.49 -23.06 -26.26
C GLU A 335 13.96 -22.25 -27.47
N ILE A 336 13.26 -22.42 -28.60
CA ILE A 336 13.33 -21.46 -29.70
C ILE A 336 12.44 -20.28 -29.39
N VAL A 337 13.01 -19.08 -29.48
CA VAL A 337 12.28 -17.83 -29.33
C VAL A 337 11.22 -17.71 -30.44
N PRO A 338 9.92 -17.62 -30.12
CA PRO A 338 8.89 -17.44 -31.14
C PRO A 338 8.95 -16.03 -31.74
N PRO A 339 8.47 -15.84 -32.99
CA PRO A 339 8.32 -14.50 -33.56
C PRO A 339 7.29 -13.71 -32.75
N TRP A 340 7.68 -12.51 -32.30
CA TRP A 340 6.85 -11.63 -31.47
C TRP A 340 7.37 -10.19 -31.53
N PHE A 341 6.55 -9.20 -31.13
CA PHE A 341 6.88 -7.76 -31.14
C PHE A 341 7.50 -7.28 -32.48
N ASP A 342 6.92 -7.71 -33.60
CA ASP A 342 7.40 -7.43 -34.97
C ASP A 342 8.84 -7.87 -35.25
N GLN A 343 9.35 -8.83 -34.46
CA GLN A 343 10.67 -9.42 -34.62
C GLN A 343 10.56 -10.91 -35.01
N PRO A 344 11.48 -11.42 -35.84
CA PRO A 344 11.45 -12.79 -36.34
C PRO A 344 11.71 -13.86 -35.27
N GLY A 345 12.39 -13.52 -34.17
CA GLY A 345 12.79 -14.48 -33.16
C GLY A 345 13.80 -15.49 -33.72
N GLY A 346 13.71 -16.74 -33.28
CA GLY A 346 14.56 -17.84 -33.76
C GLY A 346 15.87 -18.03 -33.00
N GLY A 347 16.17 -17.17 -32.01
CA GLY A 347 17.27 -17.42 -31.07
C GLY A 347 16.98 -18.60 -30.14
N ILE A 348 17.99 -19.03 -29.38
CA ILE A 348 17.78 -19.91 -28.22
C ILE A 348 17.57 -19.02 -26.99
N ARG A 349 16.55 -19.34 -26.19
CA ARG A 349 16.41 -18.79 -24.82
C ARG A 349 16.41 -19.93 -23.81
N PHE A 350 16.83 -19.62 -22.60
CA PHE A 350 16.80 -20.51 -21.44
C PHE A 350 15.86 -19.93 -20.41
N HIS A 351 14.99 -20.78 -19.87
CA HIS A 351 14.10 -20.49 -18.76
C HIS A 351 14.64 -21.15 -17.49
N VAL A 352 14.56 -20.44 -16.37
CA VAL A 352 14.92 -20.96 -15.04
C VAL A 352 13.93 -22.04 -14.62
N GLU A 353 14.43 -23.20 -14.21
CA GLU A 353 13.59 -24.28 -13.69
C GLU A 353 13.44 -24.24 -12.15
N GLY A 354 12.24 -24.61 -11.70
CA GLY A 354 11.88 -24.75 -10.30
C GLY A 354 11.04 -23.59 -9.76
N LYS A 355 10.03 -23.93 -8.95
CA LYS A 355 9.06 -22.97 -8.40
C LYS A 355 9.70 -21.97 -7.44
N GLY A 356 9.22 -20.74 -7.48
CA GLY A 356 9.61 -19.62 -6.63
C GLY A 356 11.05 -19.17 -6.83
N ARG A 357 11.58 -19.29 -8.06
CA ARG A 357 12.99 -18.99 -8.36
C ARG A 357 13.13 -18.16 -9.62
N GLY A 358 13.97 -17.13 -9.54
CA GLY A 358 14.44 -16.35 -10.70
C GLY A 358 15.94 -16.46 -10.91
N VAL A 359 16.44 -15.72 -11.90
CA VAL A 359 17.88 -15.63 -12.20
C VAL A 359 18.67 -15.10 -11.01
N ARG A 360 18.11 -14.16 -10.22
CA ARG A 360 18.75 -13.70 -8.98
C ARG A 360 19.02 -14.85 -8.01
N ASP A 361 18.12 -15.82 -7.87
CA ASP A 361 18.30 -16.93 -6.93
C ASP A 361 19.42 -17.88 -7.39
N LEU A 362 19.57 -18.08 -8.69
CA LEU A 362 20.71 -18.79 -9.26
C LEU A 362 22.03 -18.04 -9.02
N VAL A 363 22.02 -16.70 -9.11
CA VAL A 363 23.18 -15.88 -8.80
C VAL A 363 23.50 -15.92 -7.30
N ARG A 364 22.49 -15.81 -6.43
CA ARG A 364 22.63 -15.85 -4.97
C ARG A 364 23.20 -17.19 -4.52
N ALA A 365 22.77 -18.30 -5.13
CA ALA A 365 23.30 -19.64 -4.88
C ALA A 365 24.73 -19.84 -5.43
N GLY A 366 25.26 -18.89 -6.21
CA GLY A 366 26.59 -18.97 -6.81
C GLY A 366 26.72 -19.94 -7.98
N VAL A 367 25.61 -20.53 -8.44
CA VAL A 367 25.60 -21.41 -9.63
C VAL A 367 25.67 -20.60 -10.92
N LEU A 368 25.11 -19.38 -10.90
CA LEU A 368 25.42 -18.32 -11.86
C LEU A 368 26.25 -17.23 -11.18
N ARG A 369 27.07 -16.53 -11.95
CA ARG A 369 27.77 -15.32 -11.51
C ARG A 369 27.56 -14.21 -12.53
N GLN A 370 27.24 -13.01 -12.03
CA GLN A 370 27.30 -11.82 -12.88
C GLN A 370 28.75 -11.59 -13.34
N VAL A 371 28.90 -11.08 -14.55
CA VAL A 371 30.20 -10.75 -15.15
C VAL A 371 30.24 -9.27 -15.49
N LEU A 372 31.34 -8.62 -15.14
CA LEU A 372 31.71 -7.29 -15.60
C LEU A 372 32.84 -7.46 -16.62
N PRO A 373 32.56 -7.21 -17.92
CA PRO A 373 33.61 -7.20 -18.93
C PRO A 373 34.65 -6.13 -18.61
N VAL A 374 35.91 -6.52 -18.71
CA VAL A 374 37.05 -5.59 -18.61
C VAL A 374 37.83 -5.58 -19.93
N ASN A 375 38.54 -4.49 -20.17
CA ASN A 375 39.38 -4.32 -21.36
C ASN A 375 40.81 -4.77 -21.12
#